data_AF-A0AB36ZTA3-F1
#
_entry.id   AF-A0AB36ZTA3-F1
#
_cell.length_a   1.000
_cell.length_b   1.000
_cell.length_c   1.000
_cell.angle_alpha   90.00
_cell.angle_beta   90.00
_cell.angle_gamma   90.00
#
_symmetry.space_group_name_H-M   'P 1'
#
loop_
_entity.id
_entity.type
_entity.pdbx_description
1 polymer ?
#
loop_
_entity_poly.entity_id
_entity_poly.type
_entity_poly.pdbx_seq_one_letter_code
_entity_poly.pdbx_strand_id
1 'polypeptide(L)'
;MSNDITKGNAFHKEGEVVHLNEFCTKENEAIEEDIKTRIAYMVISNEDIKELLDSTNNDKQIILDKVIEEYKAYLIKAVKKESNKNNKPLIFDDLRGVKEEIIDKKLVKLCTTQLYNSKSYGSVLKAKKYHHAYKKVLEKNLKENLEKKSTSFFTYNKNSCQQILKQEENKTSKKLNKNEQAYIVLSMPYVYNIKDGSKTKELELISYEEKIIASFMPELIVEYGVFFDGTNNNIYNIDFYKNFKKFLKEPAKDIEDGLNENDEFSKPKLKDRKQGTIEEYILSTDNPEFTKETKKIIINQMKNASIRYFDNKSVFIVGKDEIITTKKAEKDSKKVFDYLLDVKNSKKDAQEKTISDYIIKE
;
A
#
# COMPACT_ATOMS: atom_id res chain seq x y z
N MET A 1 -11.92 0.20 -0.32
CA MET A 1 -12.44 1.35 0.47
C MET A 1 -11.33 2.38 0.52
N SER A 2 -11.55 3.59 0.01
CA SER A 2 -10.50 4.61 -0.15
C SER A 2 -9.80 4.97 1.18
N ASN A 3 -8.52 5.35 1.13
CA ASN A 3 -7.78 5.95 2.24
C ASN A 3 -8.06 7.45 2.43
N ASP A 4 -9.04 7.99 1.69
CA ASP A 4 -9.47 9.40 1.79
C ASP A 4 -10.12 9.76 3.14
N ILE A 5 -10.33 8.81 4.05
CA ILE A 5 -10.79 9.10 5.42
C ILE A 5 -9.61 9.71 6.21
N THR A 6 -9.78 10.96 6.63
CA THR A 6 -8.75 11.74 7.32
C THR A 6 -9.33 12.52 8.51
N LYS A 7 -8.45 12.98 9.41
CA LYS A 7 -8.76 13.98 10.44
C LYS A 7 -7.97 15.25 10.17
N GLY A 8 -8.65 16.38 10.16
CA GLY A 8 -8.06 17.66 9.77
C GLY A 8 -7.82 17.78 8.27
N ASN A 9 -7.00 18.76 7.88
CA ASN A 9 -6.76 19.12 6.48
C ASN A 9 -5.67 18.26 5.84
N ALA A 10 -5.92 16.96 5.71
CA ALA A 10 -5.07 16.03 4.97
C ALA A 10 -5.69 15.71 3.61
N PHE A 11 -4.86 15.60 2.57
CA PHE A 11 -5.32 15.34 1.20
C PHE A 11 -4.40 14.36 0.48
N HIS A 12 -5.00 13.41 -0.22
CA HIS A 12 -4.29 12.37 -0.95
C HIS A 12 -4.07 12.72 -2.43
N LYS A 13 -2.95 12.24 -2.95
CA LYS A 13 -2.58 12.14 -4.36
C LYS A 13 -1.92 10.76 -4.56
N GLU A 14 -1.80 10.30 -5.80
CA GLU A 14 -1.13 9.05 -6.10
C GLU A 14 0.26 8.98 -5.43
N GLY A 15 0.44 8.00 -4.54
CA GLY A 15 1.69 7.73 -3.81
C GLY A 15 2.07 8.75 -2.74
N GLU A 16 1.28 9.81 -2.50
CA GLU A 16 1.67 10.94 -1.65
C GLU A 16 0.47 11.52 -0.88
N VAL A 17 0.73 12.02 0.33
CA VAL A 17 -0.28 12.74 1.13
C VAL A 17 0.30 14.07 1.58
N VAL A 18 -0.57 15.09 1.67
CA VAL A 18 -0.22 16.41 2.20
C VAL A 18 -1.06 16.73 3.42
N HIS A 19 -0.45 17.31 4.46
CA HIS A 19 -1.13 18.00 5.54
C HIS A 19 -0.97 19.52 5.35
N LEU A 20 -2.09 20.26 5.40
CA LEU A 20 -2.12 21.71 5.23
C LEU A 20 -2.55 22.43 6.52
N ASN A 21 -1.90 23.55 6.83
CA ASN A 21 -2.30 24.45 7.92
C ASN A 21 -2.17 25.89 7.45
N GLU A 22 -3.06 26.77 7.91
CA GLU A 22 -2.98 28.22 7.69
C GLU A 22 -2.33 28.93 8.87
N PHE A 23 -1.44 29.86 8.56
CA PHE A 23 -0.77 30.78 9.46
C PHE A 23 -0.95 32.21 8.96
N CYS A 24 -1.08 33.14 9.89
CA CYS A 24 -1.14 34.57 9.63
C CYS A 24 -0.62 35.33 10.86
N THR A 25 -0.22 36.59 10.66
CA THR A 25 0.09 37.49 11.78
C THR A 25 -1.20 37.88 12.51
N LYS A 26 -1.09 38.57 13.65
CA LYS A 26 -2.25 39.15 14.35
C LYS A 26 -3.02 40.15 13.47
N GLU A 27 -2.37 40.74 12.48
CA GLU A 27 -2.93 41.69 11.52
C GLU A 27 -3.45 41.00 10.24
N ASN A 28 -3.59 39.66 10.27
CA ASN A 28 -3.99 38.82 9.14
C ASN A 28 -3.05 38.91 7.92
N GLU A 29 -1.78 39.24 8.13
CA GLU A 29 -0.80 39.27 7.06
C GLU A 29 -0.19 37.89 6.80
N ALA A 30 0.22 37.67 5.56
CA ALA A 30 0.94 36.47 5.17
C ALA A 30 2.35 36.48 5.78
N ILE A 31 2.76 35.31 6.28
CA ILE A 31 4.08 35.04 6.85
C ILE A 31 4.98 34.44 5.76
N GLU A 32 6.17 35.00 5.55
CA GLU A 32 7.18 34.39 4.69
C GLU A 32 7.76 33.10 5.31
N GLU A 33 8.47 32.30 4.51
CA GLU A 33 9.12 31.08 5.03
C GLU A 33 10.05 31.42 6.20
N ASP A 34 9.70 30.92 7.39
CA ASP A 34 10.38 31.24 8.62
C ASP A 34 10.64 29.96 9.42
N ILE A 35 11.88 29.81 9.92
CA ILE A 35 12.32 28.69 10.76
C ILE A 35 11.47 28.51 12.02
N LYS A 36 10.80 29.57 12.47
CA LYS A 36 9.87 29.60 13.60
C LYS A 36 8.51 28.95 13.32
N THR A 37 8.11 28.79 12.06
CA THR A 37 6.87 28.08 11.71
C THR A 37 7.17 26.60 11.53
N ARG A 38 6.61 25.78 12.42
CA ARG A 38 7.07 24.40 12.60
C ARG A 38 5.94 23.39 12.60
N ILE A 39 6.31 22.16 12.34
CA ILE A 39 5.45 21.00 12.43
C ILE A 39 6.14 19.89 13.22
N ALA A 40 5.43 19.35 14.20
CA ALA A 40 5.81 18.14 14.91
C ALA A 40 5.07 16.98 14.24
N TYR A 41 5.75 15.91 13.89
CA TYR A 41 5.09 14.75 13.29
C TYR A 41 5.75 13.43 13.70
N MET A 42 4.97 12.37 13.61
CA MET A 42 5.43 11.00 13.84
C MET A 42 4.72 10.03 12.89
N VAL A 43 5.33 8.86 12.73
CA VAL A 43 4.76 7.76 11.95
C VAL A 43 4.28 6.68 12.92
N ILE A 44 3.04 6.27 12.77
CA ILE A 44 2.44 5.16 13.51
C ILE A 44 2.42 3.94 12.59
N SER A 45 2.98 2.84 13.05
CA SER A 45 3.04 1.58 12.29
C SER A 45 1.74 0.79 12.42
N ASN A 46 1.56 -0.19 11.54
CA ASN A 46 0.47 -1.16 11.63
C ASN A 46 0.53 -1.99 12.93
N GLU A 47 1.71 -2.27 13.49
CA GLU A 47 1.86 -3.00 14.75
C GLU A 47 1.43 -2.12 15.93
N ASP A 48 1.79 -0.83 15.94
CA ASP A 48 1.33 0.10 16.97
C ASP A 48 -0.20 0.21 17.00
N ILE A 49 -0.86 0.11 15.83
CA ILE A 49 -2.33 0.08 15.75
C ILE A 49 -2.89 -1.21 16.33
N LYS A 50 -2.27 -2.37 16.07
CA LYS A 50 -2.70 -3.65 16.65
C LYS A 50 -2.53 -3.69 18.16
N GLU A 51 -1.51 -3.01 18.70
CA GLU A 51 -1.32 -2.87 20.15
C GLU A 51 -2.37 -1.92 20.77
N LEU A 52 -2.76 -0.87 20.05
CA LEU A 52 -3.75 0.11 20.50
C LEU A 52 -5.20 -0.37 20.38
N LEU A 53 -5.48 -1.28 19.44
CA LEU A 53 -6.82 -1.72 19.09
C LEU A 53 -6.92 -3.23 18.99
N ASP A 54 -7.97 -3.79 19.62
CA ASP A 54 -8.37 -5.17 19.39
C ASP A 54 -8.59 -5.41 17.89
N SER A 55 -8.03 -6.51 17.39
CA SER A 55 -7.97 -6.92 15.96
C SER A 55 -9.31 -7.00 15.21
N THR A 56 -10.43 -6.74 15.88
CA THR A 56 -11.79 -6.78 15.33
C THR A 56 -12.29 -5.41 14.86
N ASN A 57 -11.67 -4.29 15.27
CA ASN A 57 -12.12 -2.96 14.87
C ASN A 57 -11.42 -2.47 13.59
N ASN A 58 -12.16 -2.51 12.48
CA ASN A 58 -11.69 -2.08 11.16
C ASN A 58 -12.24 -0.70 10.74
N ASP A 59 -12.92 0.02 11.63
CA ASP A 59 -13.46 1.35 11.32
C ASP A 59 -12.32 2.38 11.26
N LYS A 60 -12.03 2.88 10.06
CA LYS A 60 -10.95 3.85 9.80
C LYS A 60 -11.11 5.14 10.61
N GLN A 61 -12.33 5.60 10.87
CA GLN A 61 -12.56 6.81 11.65
C GLN A 61 -12.22 6.59 13.14
N ILE A 62 -12.69 5.47 13.70
CA ILE A 62 -12.42 5.10 15.09
C ILE A 62 -10.91 4.90 15.31
N ILE A 63 -10.23 4.28 14.33
CA ILE A 63 -8.76 4.13 14.36
C ILE A 63 -8.08 5.50 14.46
N LEU A 64 -8.43 6.45 13.59
CA LEU A 64 -7.81 7.79 13.62
C LEU A 64 -8.09 8.52 14.94
N ASP A 65 -9.31 8.43 15.47
CA ASP A 65 -9.67 9.07 16.74
C ASP A 65 -8.84 8.54 17.90
N LYS A 66 -8.70 7.22 18.04
CA LYS A 66 -7.88 6.63 19.10
C LYS A 66 -6.39 6.91 18.94
N VAL A 67 -5.89 6.94 17.70
CA VAL A 67 -4.48 7.30 17.44
C VAL A 67 -4.21 8.73 17.85
N ILE A 68 -5.12 9.67 17.55
CA ILE A 68 -4.98 11.05 18.02
C ILE A 68 -5.01 11.10 19.54
N GLU A 69 -5.96 10.42 20.18
CA GLU A 69 -6.11 10.40 21.64
C GLU A 69 -4.82 9.91 22.34
N GLU A 70 -4.26 8.79 21.90
CA GLU A 70 -3.05 8.19 22.48
C GLU A 70 -1.79 9.03 22.18
N TYR A 71 -1.56 9.37 20.92
CA TYR A 71 -0.28 9.91 20.47
C TYR A 71 -0.20 11.45 20.49
N LYS A 72 -1.32 12.16 20.73
CA LYS A 72 -1.32 13.62 20.93
C LYS A 72 -0.34 14.07 22.01
N ALA A 73 -0.33 13.37 23.15
CA ALA A 73 0.55 13.70 24.27
C ALA A 73 2.04 13.63 23.88
N TYR A 74 2.41 12.76 22.94
CA TYR A 74 3.78 12.55 22.50
C TYR A 74 4.27 13.76 21.69
N LEU A 75 3.43 14.29 20.78
CA LEU A 75 3.74 15.51 20.03
C LEU A 75 3.94 16.70 20.98
N ILE A 76 3.04 16.87 21.96
CA ILE A 76 3.12 17.96 22.94
C ILE A 76 4.40 17.85 23.78
N LYS A 77 4.72 16.66 24.28
CA LYS A 77 5.96 16.40 25.06
C LYS A 77 7.21 16.72 24.23
N ALA A 78 7.25 16.32 22.96
CA ALA A 78 8.38 16.59 22.07
C ALA A 78 8.60 18.09 21.84
N VAL A 79 7.53 18.83 21.54
CA VAL A 79 7.59 20.29 21.35
C VAL A 79 8.05 20.99 22.62
N LYS A 80 7.57 20.57 23.80
CA LYS A 80 8.02 21.11 25.10
C LYS A 80 9.51 20.85 25.37
N LYS A 81 10.03 19.66 25.01
CA LYS A 81 11.47 19.36 25.09
C LYS A 81 12.32 20.18 24.13
N GLU A 82 11.79 20.54 22.96
CA GLU A 82 12.47 21.47 22.05
C GLU A 82 12.50 22.89 22.60
N SER A 83 11.36 23.39 23.09
CA SER A 83 11.26 24.76 23.59
C SER A 83 12.05 25.01 24.88
N ASN A 84 12.37 23.95 25.63
CA ASN A 84 13.04 24.08 26.92
C ASN A 84 14.14 23.02 27.08
N LYS A 85 15.41 23.44 26.89
CA LYS A 85 16.58 22.57 27.01
C LYS A 85 17.29 22.87 28.32
N ASN A 86 17.41 21.87 29.20
CA ASN A 86 18.04 22.01 30.52
C ASN A 86 17.43 23.15 31.38
N ASN A 87 16.10 23.26 31.40
CA ASN A 87 15.35 24.32 32.10
C ASN A 87 15.65 25.75 31.61
N LYS A 88 16.20 25.89 30.40
CA LYS A 88 16.38 27.18 29.74
C LYS A 88 15.50 27.29 28.49
N PRO A 89 14.81 28.44 28.30
CA PRO A 89 14.10 28.72 27.06
C PRO A 89 15.02 28.59 25.85
N LEU A 90 14.50 28.04 24.76
CA LEU A 90 15.20 28.02 23.48
C LEU A 90 15.40 29.46 22.99
N ILE A 91 16.58 29.76 22.46
CA ILE A 91 16.88 31.02 21.78
C ILE A 91 16.85 30.82 20.27
N PHE A 92 16.54 31.89 19.53
CA PHE A 92 16.40 31.84 18.07
C PHE A 92 17.62 31.24 17.36
N ASP A 93 18.83 31.61 17.79
CA ASP A 93 20.08 31.18 17.14
C ASP A 93 20.37 29.68 17.33
N ASP A 94 19.73 29.03 18.32
CA ASP A 94 19.83 27.59 18.57
C ASP A 94 18.77 26.77 17.84
N LEU A 95 17.76 27.41 17.25
CA LEU A 95 16.68 26.75 16.54
C LEU A 95 17.20 26.12 15.25
N ARG A 96 17.05 24.80 15.11
CA ARG A 96 17.52 24.03 13.95
C ARG A 96 16.37 23.77 12.99
N GLY A 97 16.67 23.64 11.68
CA GLY A 97 15.65 23.33 10.67
C GLY A 97 14.95 21.99 10.89
N VAL A 98 15.67 21.01 11.44
CA VAL A 98 15.12 19.70 11.85
C VAL A 98 15.72 19.30 13.19
N LYS A 99 14.88 18.78 14.08
CA LYS A 99 15.24 18.18 15.35
C LYS A 99 14.45 16.89 15.55
N GLU A 100 15.04 15.94 16.24
CA GLU A 100 14.44 14.64 16.51
C GLU A 100 14.41 14.41 18.02
N GLU A 101 13.26 13.97 18.53
CA GLU A 101 13.03 13.70 19.95
C GLU A 101 12.45 12.29 20.11
N ILE A 102 12.94 11.54 21.09
CA ILE A 102 12.35 10.26 21.48
C ILE A 102 11.43 10.49 22.68
N ILE A 103 10.16 10.14 22.52
CA ILE A 103 9.16 10.17 23.57
C ILE A 103 8.58 8.77 23.70
N ASP A 104 8.76 8.13 24.86
CA ASP A 104 8.18 6.82 25.17
C ASP A 104 8.40 5.79 24.02
N LYS A 105 9.64 5.72 23.53
CA LYS A 105 10.11 4.88 22.41
C LYS A 105 9.54 5.24 21.01
N LYS A 106 8.85 6.35 20.86
CA LYS A 106 8.44 6.91 19.57
C LYS A 106 9.35 8.03 19.10
N LEU A 107 9.68 8.02 17.83
CA LEU A 107 10.46 9.06 17.16
C LEU A 107 9.52 10.17 16.68
N VAL A 108 9.66 11.34 17.31
CA VAL A 108 8.98 12.57 16.89
C VAL A 108 9.97 13.46 16.15
N LYS A 109 9.60 13.88 14.94
CA LYS A 109 10.36 14.83 14.14
C LYS A 109 9.75 16.22 14.25
N LEU A 110 10.61 17.19 14.54
CA LEU A 110 10.28 18.60 14.72
C LEU A 110 10.98 19.37 13.62
N CYS A 111 10.26 19.90 12.64
CA CYS A 111 10.88 20.56 11.51
C CYS A 111 10.20 21.88 11.14
N THR A 112 10.99 22.76 10.53
CA THR A 112 10.46 23.90 9.79
C THR A 112 9.60 23.41 8.64
N THR A 113 8.50 24.12 8.37
CA THR A 113 7.59 23.79 7.28
C THR A 113 7.69 24.82 6.15
N GLN A 114 7.54 24.37 4.91
CA GLN A 114 7.47 25.27 3.76
C GLN A 114 6.14 26.02 3.77
N LEU A 115 6.17 27.32 3.49
CA LEU A 115 5.01 28.20 3.48
C LEU A 115 4.72 28.71 2.07
N TYR A 116 3.45 28.64 1.69
CA TYR A 116 2.96 29.16 0.44
C TYR A 116 2.07 30.36 0.73
N ASN A 117 2.45 31.52 0.20
CA ASN A 117 1.58 32.68 0.14
C ASN A 117 0.41 32.35 -0.77
N SER A 118 -0.71 32.01 -0.15
CA SER A 118 -1.86 31.44 -0.83
C SER A 118 -3.12 32.18 -0.42
N LYS A 119 -4.10 32.17 -1.33
CA LYS A 119 -5.43 32.66 -1.01
C LYS A 119 -6.27 31.61 -0.28
N SER A 120 -5.89 30.33 -0.32
CA SER A 120 -6.70 29.23 0.22
C SER A 120 -5.96 27.90 0.11
N TYR A 121 -6.39 26.90 0.88
CA TYR A 121 -6.00 25.50 0.64
C TYR A 121 -6.24 25.08 -0.82
N GLY A 122 -7.36 25.50 -1.42
CA GLY A 122 -7.66 25.20 -2.81
C GLY A 122 -6.61 25.70 -3.80
N SER A 123 -6.04 26.88 -3.56
CA SER A 123 -4.98 27.45 -4.39
C SER A 123 -3.71 26.59 -4.34
N VAL A 124 -3.33 26.14 -3.15
CA VAL A 124 -2.16 25.25 -2.95
C VAL A 124 -2.39 23.89 -3.59
N LEU A 125 -3.53 23.25 -3.35
CA LEU A 125 -3.85 21.95 -3.92
C LEU A 125 -3.89 21.98 -5.45
N LYS A 126 -4.44 23.05 -6.05
CA LYS A 126 -4.44 23.24 -7.50
C LYS A 126 -3.03 23.39 -8.06
N ALA A 127 -2.19 24.21 -7.43
CA ALA A 127 -0.80 24.42 -7.84
C ALA A 127 0.05 23.14 -7.71
N LYS A 128 -0.20 22.33 -6.68
CA LYS A 128 0.53 21.08 -6.38
C LYS A 128 -0.06 19.83 -7.04
N LYS A 129 -1.04 20.00 -7.95
CA LYS A 129 -1.68 18.94 -8.74
C LYS A 129 -2.48 17.92 -7.92
N TYR A 130 -3.01 18.30 -6.76
CA TYR A 130 -3.96 17.50 -5.98
C TYR A 130 -5.38 17.67 -6.56
N HIS A 131 -5.58 17.31 -7.83
CA HIS A 131 -6.82 17.61 -8.57
C HIS A 131 -8.05 16.90 -8.00
N HIS A 132 -7.93 15.63 -7.59
CA HIS A 132 -9.03 14.90 -6.96
C HIS A 132 -9.45 15.58 -5.66
N ALA A 133 -8.49 15.84 -4.75
CA ALA A 133 -8.75 16.51 -3.50
C ALA A 133 -9.40 17.88 -3.71
N TYR A 134 -8.86 18.73 -4.58
CA TYR A 134 -9.43 20.04 -4.89
C TYR A 134 -10.86 19.96 -5.46
N LYS A 135 -11.13 19.02 -6.38
CA LYS A 135 -12.43 18.94 -7.06
C LYS A 135 -13.49 18.24 -6.20
N LYS A 136 -13.15 17.15 -5.51
CA LYS A 136 -14.09 16.19 -4.92
C LYS A 136 -14.11 16.16 -3.39
N VAL A 137 -12.98 16.46 -2.72
CA VAL A 137 -12.85 16.31 -1.26
C VAL A 137 -12.94 17.64 -0.53
N LEU A 138 -12.24 18.66 -1.04
CA LEU A 138 -12.14 19.97 -0.39
C LEU A 138 -13.52 20.68 -0.36
N GLU A 139 -13.90 21.15 0.83
CA GLU A 139 -15.13 21.93 1.04
C GLU A 139 -15.10 23.27 0.26
N LYS A 140 -16.28 23.77 -0.15
CA LYS A 140 -16.39 24.95 -1.03
C LYS A 140 -15.79 26.22 -0.41
N ASN A 141 -16.00 26.43 0.89
CA ASN A 141 -15.44 27.53 1.70
C ASN A 141 -13.90 27.51 1.77
N LEU A 142 -13.26 26.36 1.63
CA LEU A 142 -11.80 26.21 1.67
C LEU A 142 -11.15 26.31 0.28
N LYS A 143 -11.95 26.35 -0.80
CA LYS A 143 -11.44 26.48 -2.17
C LYS A 143 -11.02 27.90 -2.51
N GLU A 144 -11.75 28.89 -2.02
CA GLU A 144 -11.57 30.29 -2.37
C GLU A 144 -11.67 31.14 -1.11
N ASN A 145 -10.62 31.90 -0.82
CA ASN A 145 -10.64 32.98 0.15
C ASN A 145 -10.08 34.24 -0.52
N LEU A 146 -10.46 35.41 -0.01
CA LEU A 146 -10.04 36.70 -0.58
C LEU A 146 -8.77 37.24 0.09
N GLU A 147 -8.55 36.91 1.36
CA GLU A 147 -7.39 37.37 2.13
C GLU A 147 -6.17 36.46 1.92
N LYS A 148 -4.99 37.06 1.75
CA LYS A 148 -3.74 36.32 1.60
C LYS A 148 -3.33 35.75 2.96
N LYS A 149 -3.09 34.44 3.01
CA LYS A 149 -2.57 33.74 4.18
C LYS A 149 -1.35 32.92 3.79
N SER A 150 -0.63 32.45 4.80
CA SER A 150 0.46 31.51 4.57
C SER A 150 0.00 30.09 4.88
N THR A 151 0.07 29.24 3.88
CA THR A 151 -0.34 27.84 4.02
C THR A 151 0.90 26.97 4.10
N SER A 152 1.06 26.22 5.19
CA SER A 152 2.10 25.20 5.27
C SER A 152 1.78 24.01 4.39
N PHE A 153 2.82 23.45 3.79
CA PHE A 153 2.71 22.29 2.91
C PHE A 153 3.65 21.19 3.40
N PHE A 154 3.11 20.24 4.18
CA PHE A 154 3.86 19.08 4.67
C PHE A 154 3.48 17.83 3.90
N THR A 155 4.38 17.32 3.06
CA THR A 155 4.15 16.12 2.24
C THR A 155 4.98 14.94 2.69
N TYR A 156 4.42 13.74 2.51
CA TYR A 156 5.10 12.49 2.77
C TYR A 156 4.54 11.36 1.90
N ASN A 157 5.34 10.30 1.77
CA ASN A 157 4.97 9.08 1.06
C ASN A 157 5.34 7.83 1.88
N LYS A 158 4.89 6.67 1.41
CA LYS A 158 5.13 5.39 2.09
C LYS A 158 6.62 5.11 2.31
N ASN A 159 7.48 5.44 1.35
CA ASN A 159 8.92 5.18 1.44
C ASN A 159 9.59 6.07 2.50
N SER A 160 9.29 7.38 2.50
CA SER A 160 9.81 8.32 3.50
C SER A 160 9.36 7.93 4.90
N CYS A 161 8.09 7.51 5.07
CA CYS A 161 7.57 7.08 6.36
C CYS A 161 8.19 5.75 6.83
N GLN A 162 8.44 4.80 5.92
CA GLN A 162 9.12 3.56 6.28
C GLN A 162 10.57 3.80 6.72
N GLN A 163 11.27 4.76 6.12
CA GLN A 163 12.61 5.15 6.57
C GLN A 163 12.60 5.72 7.99
N ILE A 164 11.56 6.49 8.35
CA ILE A 164 11.40 7.02 9.72
C ILE A 164 11.20 5.88 10.72
N LEU A 165 10.38 4.87 10.40
CA LEU A 165 10.24 3.70 11.27
C LEU A 165 11.57 2.97 11.48
N LYS A 166 12.37 2.77 10.41
CA LYS A 166 13.71 2.18 10.55
C LYS A 166 14.64 3.03 11.42
N GLN A 167 14.53 4.36 11.34
CA GLN A 167 15.29 5.27 12.21
C GLN A 167 14.83 5.17 13.66
N GLU A 168 13.52 5.02 13.90
CA GLU A 168 12.96 4.76 15.23
C GLU A 168 13.55 3.47 15.82
N GLU A 169 13.54 2.36 15.06
CA GLU A 169 14.11 1.07 15.46
C GLU A 169 15.54 1.21 15.98
N ASN A 170 16.39 1.87 15.19
CA ASN A 170 17.80 2.08 15.51
C ASN A 170 18.01 2.93 16.78
N LYS A 171 17.04 3.77 17.14
CA LYS A 171 17.15 4.72 18.25
C LYS A 171 16.47 4.26 19.53
N THR A 172 15.48 3.37 19.46
CA THR A 172 14.62 3.05 20.60
C THR A 172 14.76 1.60 21.08
N SER A 173 15.70 0.84 20.51
CA SER A 173 15.92 -0.58 20.77
C SER A 173 14.67 -1.46 20.58
N LYS A 174 13.56 -0.90 20.08
CA LYS A 174 12.39 -1.64 19.59
C LYS A 174 12.88 -2.42 18.38
N LYS A 175 12.64 -3.74 18.33
CA LYS A 175 12.87 -4.52 17.11
C LYS A 175 11.61 -4.45 16.28
N LEU A 176 11.70 -3.98 15.05
CA LEU A 176 10.54 -3.97 14.17
C LEU A 176 10.29 -5.38 13.64
N ASN A 177 9.02 -5.75 13.54
CA ASN A 177 8.66 -6.99 12.84
C ASN A 177 8.96 -6.82 11.34
N LYS A 178 9.35 -7.91 10.64
CA LYS A 178 9.61 -7.86 9.18
C LYS A 178 8.42 -7.33 8.36
N ASN A 179 7.21 -7.46 8.91
CA ASN A 179 5.95 -7.03 8.30
C ASN A 179 5.47 -5.66 8.82
N GLU A 180 6.26 -4.97 9.63
CA GLU A 180 5.91 -3.66 10.19
C GLU A 180 6.00 -2.58 9.10
N GLN A 181 4.88 -1.93 8.84
CA GLN A 181 4.72 -0.93 7.78
C GLN A 181 4.21 0.37 8.37
N ALA A 182 4.68 1.49 7.81
CA ALA A 182 4.07 2.79 8.04
C ALA A 182 2.58 2.73 7.69
N TYR A 183 1.74 3.24 8.59
CA TYR A 183 0.30 3.09 8.47
C TYR A 183 -0.45 4.41 8.62
N ILE A 184 -0.13 5.22 9.63
CA ILE A 184 -0.71 6.55 9.85
C ILE A 184 0.41 7.57 10.07
N VAL A 185 0.24 8.78 9.57
CA VAL A 185 1.04 9.93 9.99
C VAL A 185 0.18 10.88 10.79
N LEU A 186 0.72 11.30 11.94
CA LEU A 186 0.14 12.27 12.83
C LEU A 186 1.02 13.52 12.84
N SER A 187 0.43 14.71 12.75
CA SER A 187 1.17 15.96 12.81
C SER A 187 0.45 17.07 13.57
N MET A 188 1.22 17.93 14.22
CA MET A 188 0.73 19.09 14.96
C MET A 188 1.55 20.34 14.58
N PRO A 189 0.89 21.42 14.13
CA PRO A 189 1.58 22.68 13.88
C PRO A 189 1.88 23.43 15.17
N TYR A 190 2.99 24.17 15.19
CA TYR A 190 3.35 25.09 16.28
C TYR A 190 4.26 26.21 15.75
N VAL A 191 4.29 27.33 16.47
CA VAL A 191 5.05 28.52 16.07
C VAL A 191 5.86 29.02 17.25
N TYR A 192 7.07 29.51 16.97
CA TYR A 192 7.85 30.31 17.90
C TYR A 192 7.69 31.80 17.61
N ASN A 193 7.59 32.62 18.65
CA ASN A 193 7.75 34.07 18.56
C ASN A 193 8.97 34.49 19.37
N ILE A 194 9.63 35.58 18.97
CA ILE A 194 10.66 36.16 19.83
C ILE A 194 9.93 36.87 20.96
N LYS A 195 10.31 36.56 22.20
CA LYS A 195 9.77 37.19 23.40
C LYS A 195 10.01 38.70 23.37
N ASP A 196 8.95 39.47 23.60
CA ASP A 196 9.02 40.92 23.63
C ASP A 196 10.05 41.42 24.66
N GLY A 197 10.94 42.32 24.22
CA GLY A 197 12.02 42.86 25.05
C GLY A 197 13.18 41.90 25.35
N SER A 198 13.21 40.70 24.74
CA SER A 198 14.31 39.76 24.96
C SER A 198 15.62 40.24 24.30
N LYS A 199 16.65 40.45 25.11
CA LYS A 199 18.02 40.76 24.64
C LYS A 199 18.71 39.56 23.98
N THR A 200 18.29 38.35 24.33
CA THR A 200 18.88 37.07 23.92
C THR A 200 18.05 36.36 22.85
N LYS A 201 17.00 37.00 22.33
CA LYS A 201 16.05 36.42 21.37
C LYS A 201 15.45 35.09 21.85
N GLU A 202 15.06 35.04 23.12
CA GLU A 202 14.31 33.92 23.70
C GLU A 202 13.02 33.69 22.91
N LEU A 203 12.67 32.42 22.72
CA LEU A 203 11.49 32.02 21.98
C LEU A 203 10.33 31.69 22.92
N GLU A 204 9.15 32.24 22.61
CA GLU A 204 7.87 31.87 23.18
C GLU A 204 7.13 30.92 22.24
N LEU A 205 6.60 29.83 22.80
CA LEU A 205 5.93 28.77 22.06
C LEU A 205 4.42 29.03 21.99
N ILE A 206 3.85 28.90 20.79
CA ILE A 206 2.41 28.75 20.56
C ILE A 206 2.18 27.40 19.87
N SER A 207 1.55 26.46 20.56
CA SER A 207 1.18 25.13 20.02
C SER A 207 -0.31 25.07 19.71
N TYR A 208 -0.67 24.53 18.53
CA TYR A 208 -2.05 24.36 18.10
C TYR A 208 -2.49 22.90 18.29
N GLU A 209 -2.67 22.52 19.55
CA GLU A 209 -2.99 21.15 19.96
C GLU A 209 -4.36 20.65 19.49
N GLU A 210 -5.24 21.57 19.09
CA GLU A 210 -6.56 21.34 18.50
C GLU A 210 -6.51 21.16 16.98
N LYS A 211 -5.39 21.51 16.34
CA LYS A 211 -5.19 21.41 14.88
C LYS A 211 -4.34 20.20 14.49
N ILE A 212 -4.44 19.12 15.25
CA ILE A 212 -3.77 17.87 14.92
C ILE A 212 -4.40 17.28 13.66
N ILE A 213 -3.54 16.88 12.72
CA ILE A 213 -3.93 16.27 11.45
C ILE A 213 -3.44 14.83 11.46
N ALA A 214 -4.33 13.90 11.10
CA ALA A 214 -4.02 12.48 10.99
C ALA A 214 -4.55 11.93 9.68
N SER A 215 -3.75 11.11 9.00
CA SER A 215 -4.24 10.35 7.85
C SER A 215 -3.47 9.06 7.63
N PHE A 216 -4.14 8.12 6.97
CA PHE A 216 -3.53 6.85 6.56
C PHE A 216 -2.53 7.07 5.43
N MET A 217 -1.52 6.19 5.38
CA MET A 217 -0.62 6.10 4.23
C MET A 217 -1.42 5.94 2.94
N PRO A 218 -0.95 6.52 1.81
CA PRO A 218 -1.63 6.34 0.55
C PRO A 218 -1.62 4.84 0.22
N GLU A 219 -2.80 4.26 0.04
CA GLU A 219 -2.93 2.91 -0.47
C GLU A 219 -2.44 2.95 -1.92
N LEU A 220 -1.49 2.09 -2.25
CA LEU A 220 -1.13 1.86 -3.64
C LEU A 220 -2.27 1.03 -4.22
N ILE A 221 -3.32 1.74 -4.68
CA ILE A 221 -4.33 1.11 -5.50
C ILE A 221 -3.62 0.83 -6.82
N VAL A 222 -3.15 -0.40 -6.98
CA VAL A 222 -2.73 -0.89 -8.29
C VAL A 222 -4.02 -0.99 -9.10
N GLU A 223 -4.41 0.12 -9.71
CA GLU A 223 -5.30 0.07 -10.86
C GLU A 223 -4.47 -0.56 -11.98
N TYR A 224 -4.62 -1.87 -12.16
CA TYR A 224 -4.19 -2.51 -13.39
C TYR A 224 -4.97 -1.82 -14.50
N GLY A 225 -4.29 -0.93 -15.23
CA GLY A 225 -4.87 -0.10 -16.27
C GLY A 225 -5.70 -0.96 -17.21
N VAL A 226 -7.01 -0.79 -17.11
CA VAL A 226 -7.96 -1.24 -18.12
C VAL A 226 -7.78 -0.26 -19.28
N PHE A 227 -6.98 -0.63 -20.28
CA PHE A 227 -7.09 0.01 -21.58
C PHE A 227 -8.50 -0.28 -22.09
N PHE A 228 -9.35 0.74 -22.07
CA PHE A 228 -10.69 0.69 -22.64
C PHE A 228 -10.55 0.62 -24.16
N ASP A 229 -10.61 -0.58 -24.74
CA ASP A 229 -10.80 -0.75 -26.19
C ASP A 229 -12.28 -0.77 -26.60
N GLY A 230 -13.19 -0.63 -25.64
CA GLY A 230 -14.64 -0.64 -25.88
C GLY A 230 -15.30 -2.03 -25.83
N THR A 231 -14.58 -3.09 -25.48
CA THR A 231 -15.17 -4.43 -25.28
C THR A 231 -15.27 -4.83 -23.79
N ASN A 232 -16.43 -5.33 -23.36
CA ASN A 232 -16.78 -5.73 -21.98
C ASN A 232 -15.94 -6.90 -21.39
N ASN A 233 -14.73 -7.18 -21.89
CA ASN A 233 -13.99 -8.42 -21.62
C ASN A 233 -12.93 -8.35 -20.50
N ASN A 234 -12.62 -7.16 -19.94
CA ASN A 234 -11.34 -7.00 -19.22
C ASN A 234 -11.32 -7.32 -17.71
N ILE A 235 -12.43 -7.20 -16.97
CA ILE A 235 -12.47 -7.65 -15.55
C ILE A 235 -12.35 -9.18 -15.47
N TYR A 236 -12.93 -9.88 -16.45
CA TYR A 236 -12.99 -11.34 -16.51
C TYR A 236 -11.65 -11.98 -16.84
N ASN A 237 -10.77 -11.28 -17.56
CA ASN A 237 -9.41 -11.76 -17.87
C ASN A 237 -8.52 -11.86 -16.62
N ILE A 238 -8.79 -11.08 -15.56
CA ILE A 238 -7.99 -11.10 -14.32
C ILE A 238 -8.33 -12.34 -13.49
N ASP A 239 -9.61 -12.62 -13.27
CA ASP A 239 -10.04 -13.85 -12.56
C ASP A 239 -9.67 -15.09 -13.35
N PHE A 240 -9.82 -15.04 -14.68
CA PHE A 240 -9.31 -16.06 -15.58
C PHE A 240 -7.80 -16.29 -15.36
N TYR A 241 -6.97 -15.25 -15.46
CA TYR A 241 -5.52 -15.36 -15.32
C TYR A 241 -5.11 -15.84 -13.92
N LYS A 242 -5.74 -15.31 -12.87
CA LYS A 242 -5.49 -15.69 -11.48
C LYS A 242 -5.83 -17.16 -11.25
N ASN A 243 -7.01 -17.61 -11.69
CA ASN A 243 -7.45 -18.99 -11.52
C ASN A 243 -6.63 -19.94 -12.41
N PHE A 244 -6.27 -19.53 -13.63
CA PHE A 244 -5.44 -20.31 -14.54
C PHE A 244 -4.01 -20.48 -14.01
N LYS A 245 -3.40 -19.40 -13.48
CA LYS A 245 -2.08 -19.46 -12.83
C LYS A 245 -2.12 -20.31 -11.55
N LYS A 246 -3.19 -20.21 -10.75
CA LYS A 246 -3.35 -21.05 -9.56
C LYS A 246 -3.50 -22.52 -9.94
N PHE A 247 -4.32 -22.81 -10.93
CA PHE A 247 -4.52 -24.15 -11.48
C PHE A 247 -3.20 -24.76 -11.93
N LEU A 248 -2.37 -24.06 -12.71
CA LEU A 248 -1.11 -24.62 -13.22
C LEU A 248 -0.07 -24.96 -12.14
N LYS A 249 -0.10 -24.26 -11.00
CA LYS A 249 0.89 -24.47 -9.93
C LYS A 249 0.76 -25.82 -9.25
N GLU A 250 -0.46 -26.31 -9.06
CA GLU A 250 -0.70 -27.55 -8.31
C GLU A 250 -0.22 -28.79 -9.10
N PRO A 251 -0.66 -29.06 -10.34
CA PRO A 251 -0.19 -30.19 -11.14
C PRO A 251 1.31 -30.14 -11.48
N ALA A 252 1.87 -28.93 -11.68
CA ALA A 252 3.31 -28.79 -11.91
C ALA A 252 4.12 -29.21 -10.69
N LYS A 253 3.70 -28.79 -9.49
CA LYS A 253 4.33 -29.19 -8.24
C LYS A 253 4.19 -30.70 -8.00
N ASP A 254 3.03 -31.28 -8.28
CA ASP A 254 2.82 -32.73 -8.13
C ASP A 254 3.73 -33.55 -9.08
N ILE A 255 4.03 -33.03 -10.28
CA ILE A 255 5.00 -33.61 -11.20
C ILE A 255 6.42 -33.49 -10.65
N GLU A 256 6.83 -32.31 -10.17
CA GLU A 256 8.15 -32.09 -9.57
C GLU A 256 8.38 -32.97 -8.34
N ASP A 257 7.43 -33.00 -7.41
CA ASP A 257 7.48 -33.85 -6.21
C ASP A 257 7.54 -35.33 -6.61
N GLY A 258 6.77 -35.73 -7.63
CA GLY A 258 6.76 -37.10 -8.14
C GLY A 258 8.01 -37.54 -8.88
N LEU A 259 8.82 -36.61 -9.38
CA LEU A 259 10.16 -36.89 -9.91
C LEU A 259 11.19 -37.04 -8.79
N ASN A 260 11.11 -36.21 -7.75
CA ASN A 260 12.04 -36.23 -6.61
C ASN A 260 11.88 -37.49 -5.73
N GLU A 261 10.66 -38.03 -5.60
CA GLU A 261 10.40 -39.26 -4.82
C GLU A 261 10.93 -40.55 -5.49
N ASN A 262 11.33 -40.50 -6.77
CA ASN A 262 11.79 -41.67 -7.53
C ASN A 262 13.32 -41.87 -7.51
N ASP A 263 14.08 -41.02 -6.79
CA ASP A 263 15.56 -41.01 -6.90
C ASP A 263 16.30 -42.02 -5.99
N GLU A 264 15.65 -42.76 -5.09
CA GLU A 264 16.34 -43.84 -4.34
C GLU A 264 15.44 -45.09 -4.11
N PHE A 265 15.66 -46.12 -4.92
CA PHE A 265 15.42 -47.55 -4.59
C PHE A 265 14.03 -48.00 -4.08
N SER A 266 12.92 -47.38 -4.51
CA SER A 266 11.58 -47.89 -4.18
C SER A 266 10.60 -47.73 -5.34
N LYS A 267 9.92 -48.82 -5.72
CA LYS A 267 8.73 -48.76 -6.58
C LYS A 267 7.78 -47.66 -6.09
N PRO A 268 7.19 -46.85 -6.97
CA PRO A 268 6.42 -45.68 -6.57
C PRO A 268 5.25 -46.14 -5.69
N LYS A 269 5.15 -45.59 -4.47
CA LYS A 269 3.92 -45.68 -3.68
C LYS A 269 2.87 -44.79 -4.34
N LEU A 270 2.26 -45.29 -5.40
CA LEU A 270 1.11 -44.73 -6.13
C LEU A 270 -0.18 -44.68 -5.27
N LYS A 271 -0.11 -44.74 -3.94
CA LYS A 271 -1.29 -45.02 -3.10
C LYS A 271 -2.16 -43.81 -2.75
N ASP A 272 -1.65 -42.58 -2.86
CA ASP A 272 -2.39 -41.38 -2.46
C ASP A 272 -2.56 -40.34 -3.58
N ARG A 273 -2.18 -40.65 -4.83
CA ARG A 273 -2.42 -39.76 -5.97
C ARG A 273 -3.87 -39.85 -6.42
N LYS A 274 -4.48 -38.70 -6.74
CA LYS A 274 -5.86 -38.64 -7.26
C LYS A 274 -5.91 -39.36 -8.61
N GLN A 275 -6.47 -40.58 -8.63
CA GLN A 275 -6.60 -41.34 -9.87
C GLN A 275 -7.41 -40.56 -10.92
N GLY A 276 -6.90 -40.53 -12.15
CA GLY A 276 -7.57 -39.94 -13.31
C GLY A 276 -7.24 -38.45 -13.56
N THR A 277 -6.11 -37.97 -13.06
CA THR A 277 -5.64 -36.59 -13.30
C THR A 277 -4.55 -36.50 -14.37
N ILE A 278 -4.33 -35.29 -14.92
CA ILE A 278 -3.35 -35.11 -15.99
C ILE A 278 -1.90 -35.31 -15.51
N GLU A 279 -1.61 -34.89 -14.28
CA GLU A 279 -0.30 -35.06 -13.64
C GLU A 279 0.06 -36.54 -13.45
N GLU A 280 -0.92 -37.38 -13.08
CA GLU A 280 -0.72 -38.83 -12.99
C GLU A 280 -0.41 -39.43 -14.38
N TYR A 281 -1.17 -39.04 -15.40
CA TYR A 281 -0.95 -39.52 -16.78
C TYR A 281 0.45 -39.15 -17.31
N ILE A 282 0.89 -37.90 -17.07
CA ILE A 282 2.21 -37.41 -17.50
C ILE A 282 3.33 -38.17 -16.79
N LEU A 283 3.20 -38.45 -15.49
CA LEU A 283 4.22 -39.18 -14.71
C LEU A 283 4.26 -40.68 -15.02
N SER A 284 3.12 -41.31 -15.31
CA SER A 284 3.00 -42.76 -15.50
C SER A 284 3.24 -43.25 -16.94
N THR A 285 3.30 -42.33 -17.90
CA THR A 285 3.52 -42.65 -19.32
C THR A 285 4.90 -42.16 -19.75
N ASP A 286 5.74 -43.02 -20.33
CA ASP A 286 7.11 -42.65 -20.76
C ASP A 286 7.10 -41.52 -21.81
N ASN A 287 6.21 -41.63 -22.80
CA ASN A 287 5.98 -40.61 -23.85
C ASN A 287 4.51 -40.18 -23.86
N PRO A 288 4.09 -39.25 -22.98
CA PRO A 288 2.71 -38.78 -22.93
C PRO A 288 2.31 -38.09 -24.24
N GLU A 289 1.13 -38.43 -24.79
CA GLU A 289 0.59 -37.80 -25.99
C GLU A 289 -0.66 -36.96 -25.71
N PHE A 290 -0.86 -35.91 -26.50
CA PHE A 290 -2.07 -35.10 -26.44
C PHE A 290 -3.19 -35.74 -27.28
N THR A 291 -4.05 -36.51 -26.62
CA THR A 291 -5.18 -37.23 -27.21
C THR A 291 -6.52 -36.57 -26.85
N LYS A 292 -7.63 -37.06 -27.43
CA LYS A 292 -8.97 -36.60 -27.03
C LYS A 292 -9.28 -36.87 -25.56
N GLU A 293 -8.73 -37.95 -24.99
CA GLU A 293 -8.95 -38.33 -23.60
C GLU A 293 -8.18 -37.43 -22.64
N THR A 294 -6.91 -37.13 -22.94
CA THR A 294 -6.12 -36.20 -22.12
C THR A 294 -6.66 -34.78 -22.20
N LYS A 295 -7.15 -34.37 -23.37
CA LYS A 295 -7.91 -33.13 -23.54
C LYS A 295 -9.15 -33.07 -22.63
N LYS A 296 -9.94 -34.15 -22.54
CA LYS A 296 -11.11 -34.25 -21.64
C LYS A 296 -10.70 -34.05 -20.17
N ILE A 297 -9.63 -34.72 -19.74
CA ILE A 297 -9.14 -34.66 -18.36
C ILE A 297 -8.75 -33.21 -18.00
N ILE A 298 -7.93 -32.58 -18.83
CA ILE A 298 -7.46 -31.20 -18.60
C ILE A 298 -8.62 -30.21 -18.53
N ILE A 299 -9.54 -30.27 -19.49
CA ILE A 299 -10.70 -29.38 -19.53
C ILE A 299 -11.57 -29.55 -18.29
N ASN A 300 -11.76 -30.79 -17.81
CA ASN A 300 -12.53 -31.06 -16.59
C ASN A 300 -11.85 -30.50 -15.34
N GLN A 301 -10.53 -30.64 -15.23
CA GLN A 301 -9.77 -30.05 -14.13
C GLN A 301 -9.82 -28.51 -14.18
N MET A 302 -9.72 -27.90 -15.36
CA MET A 302 -9.86 -26.45 -15.55
C MET A 302 -11.25 -25.95 -15.13
N LYS A 303 -12.32 -26.69 -15.49
CA LYS A 303 -13.69 -26.41 -15.06
C LYS A 303 -13.82 -26.45 -13.54
N ASN A 304 -13.28 -27.48 -12.89
CA ASN A 304 -13.30 -27.63 -11.43
C ASN A 304 -12.49 -26.51 -10.73
N ALA A 305 -11.43 -26.02 -11.38
CA ALA A 305 -10.65 -24.87 -10.93
C ALA A 305 -11.34 -23.51 -11.17
N SER A 306 -12.62 -23.51 -11.57
CA SER A 306 -13.42 -22.30 -11.82
C SER A 306 -12.83 -21.39 -12.91
N ILE A 307 -12.14 -21.95 -13.90
CA ILE A 307 -11.67 -21.24 -15.10
C ILE A 307 -12.87 -21.08 -16.05
N ARG A 308 -13.30 -19.84 -16.31
CA ARG A 308 -14.48 -19.53 -17.14
C ARG A 308 -14.06 -18.86 -18.45
N TYR A 309 -14.59 -19.36 -19.56
CA TYR A 309 -14.45 -18.81 -20.90
C TYR A 309 -15.79 -18.21 -21.33
N PHE A 310 -15.82 -16.95 -21.79
CA PHE A 310 -17.00 -16.33 -22.38
C PHE A 310 -16.89 -16.34 -23.91
N ASP A 311 -17.62 -17.24 -24.56
CA ASP A 311 -18.00 -17.11 -25.97
C ASP A 311 -19.53 -16.95 -26.03
N ASN A 312 -20.05 -16.22 -27.03
CA ASN A 312 -21.50 -16.02 -27.25
C ASN A 312 -22.33 -17.32 -27.43
N LYS A 313 -21.72 -18.51 -27.32
CA LYS A 313 -22.36 -19.82 -27.41
C LYS A 313 -22.01 -20.79 -26.26
N SER A 314 -21.33 -20.36 -25.20
CA SER A 314 -20.76 -21.27 -24.21
C SER A 314 -21.74 -21.68 -23.10
N VAL A 315 -22.38 -22.85 -23.27
CA VAL A 315 -22.87 -23.68 -22.14
C VAL A 315 -21.85 -24.80 -21.94
N PHE A 316 -21.19 -24.83 -20.78
CA PHE A 316 -20.26 -25.91 -20.39
C PHE A 316 -21.02 -27.22 -20.11
N ILE A 317 -21.36 -27.98 -21.15
CA ILE A 317 -21.92 -29.33 -21.00
C ILE A 317 -20.77 -30.33 -21.13
N VAL A 318 -20.49 -31.05 -20.03
CA VAL A 318 -19.56 -32.17 -20.01
C VAL A 318 -20.42 -33.42 -19.80
N GLY A 319 -20.68 -34.16 -20.88
CA GLY A 319 -21.28 -35.50 -20.84
C GLY A 319 -20.22 -36.58 -20.98
N LYS A 320 -20.60 -37.86 -20.81
CA LYS A 320 -19.68 -39.02 -20.98
C LYS A 320 -19.04 -39.05 -22.38
N ASP A 321 -19.77 -38.63 -23.42
CA ASP A 321 -19.33 -38.78 -24.81
C ASP A 321 -19.17 -37.46 -25.60
N GLU A 322 -19.65 -36.31 -25.10
CA GLU A 322 -19.52 -35.02 -25.79
C GLU A 322 -18.89 -33.94 -24.91
N ILE A 323 -17.87 -33.29 -25.48
CA ILE A 323 -17.29 -32.05 -24.95
C ILE A 323 -17.90 -30.89 -25.75
N ILE A 324 -18.87 -30.18 -25.18
CA ILE A 324 -19.29 -28.89 -25.74
C ILE A 324 -18.49 -27.82 -24.99
N THR A 325 -17.36 -27.40 -25.58
CA THR A 325 -16.47 -26.37 -25.02
C THR A 325 -16.11 -25.32 -26.06
N THR A 326 -15.54 -24.20 -25.61
CA THR A 326 -15.08 -23.14 -26.52
C THR A 326 -13.81 -23.58 -27.24
N LYS A 327 -13.64 -23.17 -28.51
CA LYS A 327 -12.37 -23.39 -29.25
C LYS A 327 -11.15 -22.86 -28.48
N LYS A 328 -11.35 -21.84 -27.65
CA LYS A 328 -10.33 -21.26 -26.77
C LYS A 328 -9.92 -22.21 -25.64
N ALA A 329 -10.88 -22.83 -24.93
CA ALA A 329 -10.59 -23.84 -23.92
C ALA A 329 -9.85 -25.05 -24.51
N GLU A 330 -10.20 -25.44 -25.74
CA GLU A 330 -9.48 -26.49 -26.45
C GLU A 330 -8.02 -26.12 -26.76
N LYS A 331 -7.77 -24.90 -27.26
CA LYS A 331 -6.41 -24.40 -27.53
C LYS A 331 -5.58 -24.31 -26.24
N ASP A 332 -6.18 -23.82 -25.16
CA ASP A 332 -5.49 -23.68 -23.87
C ASP A 332 -5.21 -25.05 -23.22
N SER A 333 -6.07 -26.05 -23.39
CA SER A 333 -5.81 -27.40 -22.87
C SER A 333 -4.55 -28.02 -23.47
N LYS A 334 -4.25 -27.73 -24.75
CA LYS A 334 -3.00 -28.15 -25.39
C LYS A 334 -1.80 -27.42 -24.78
N LYS A 335 -1.91 -26.11 -24.55
CA LYS A 335 -0.86 -25.32 -23.89
C LYS A 335 -0.55 -25.81 -22.48
N VAL A 336 -1.59 -26.17 -21.71
CA VAL A 336 -1.44 -26.76 -20.36
C VAL A 336 -0.67 -28.08 -20.45
N PHE A 337 -1.05 -28.95 -21.37
CA PHE A 337 -0.37 -30.23 -21.58
C PHE A 337 1.12 -30.04 -21.91
N ASP A 338 1.41 -29.17 -22.87
CA ASP A 338 2.79 -28.90 -23.31
C ASP A 338 3.62 -28.32 -22.16
N TYR A 339 3.05 -27.40 -21.37
CA TYR A 339 3.71 -26.85 -20.17
C TYR A 339 4.03 -27.94 -19.12
N LEU A 340 3.08 -28.81 -18.80
CA LEU A 340 3.30 -29.87 -17.80
C LEU A 340 4.29 -30.92 -18.30
N LEU A 341 4.31 -31.20 -19.60
CA LEU A 341 5.31 -32.06 -20.22
C LEU A 341 6.71 -31.42 -20.18
N ASP A 342 6.80 -30.10 -20.40
CA ASP A 342 8.05 -29.35 -20.24
C ASP A 342 8.55 -29.42 -18.78
N VAL A 343 7.67 -29.31 -17.79
CA VAL A 343 8.01 -29.50 -16.36
C VAL A 343 8.60 -30.90 -16.12
N LYS A 344 7.98 -31.95 -16.68
CA LYS A 344 8.50 -33.33 -16.58
C LYS A 344 9.89 -33.49 -17.20
N ASN A 345 10.12 -32.88 -18.36
CA ASN A 345 11.34 -33.05 -19.15
C ASN A 345 12.51 -32.14 -18.68
N SER A 346 12.23 -31.14 -17.85
CA SER A 346 13.21 -30.16 -17.39
C SER A 346 14.05 -30.70 -16.22
N LYS A 347 15.32 -31.09 -16.46
CA LYS A 347 16.32 -31.14 -15.37
C LYS A 347 16.81 -29.71 -15.08
N LYS A 348 16.39 -29.16 -13.93
CA LYS A 348 17.00 -28.02 -13.21
C LYS A 348 16.90 -26.57 -13.70
N ASP A 349 16.27 -26.24 -14.84
CA ASP A 349 16.18 -24.82 -15.31
C ASP A 349 14.74 -24.26 -15.50
N ALA A 350 13.71 -24.89 -14.90
CA ALA A 350 12.31 -24.49 -15.08
C ALA A 350 11.86 -23.24 -14.29
N GLN A 351 12.73 -22.61 -13.49
CA GLN A 351 12.30 -21.60 -12.53
C GLN A 351 11.82 -20.26 -13.13
N GLU A 352 12.02 -19.96 -14.41
CA GLU A 352 11.61 -18.64 -14.92
C GLU A 352 11.29 -18.51 -16.42
N LYS A 353 10.92 -19.60 -17.13
CA LYS A 353 10.02 -19.40 -18.30
C LYS A 353 8.65 -19.11 -17.73
N THR A 354 8.39 -17.82 -17.55
CA THR A 354 7.30 -17.34 -16.71
C THR A 354 5.99 -17.88 -17.29
N ILE A 355 5.09 -18.40 -16.45
CA ILE A 355 3.71 -18.81 -16.82
C ILE A 355 3.03 -17.78 -17.76
N SER A 356 3.44 -16.51 -17.65
CA SER A 356 3.13 -15.40 -18.55
C SER A 356 3.42 -15.65 -20.03
N ASP A 357 4.52 -16.30 -20.40
CA ASP A 357 4.90 -16.58 -21.79
C ASP A 357 3.94 -17.56 -22.49
N TYR A 358 3.33 -18.47 -21.73
CA TYR A 358 2.34 -19.42 -22.26
C TYR A 358 0.94 -18.80 -22.37
N ILE A 359 0.62 -17.83 -21.50
CA ILE A 359 -0.69 -17.16 -21.46
C ILE A 359 -0.78 -15.98 -22.44
N ILE A 360 0.33 -15.26 -22.72
CA ILE A 360 0.31 -13.98 -23.45
C ILE A 360 0.50 -14.11 -24.97
N LYS A 361 1.03 -15.22 -25.51
CA LYS A 361 1.14 -15.37 -26.97
C LYS A 361 -0.22 -15.66 -27.61
N GLU A 362 -0.83 -14.60 -28.14
CA GLU A 362 -1.81 -14.64 -29.23
C GLU A 362 -1.12 -14.86 -30.58
#